data_AF-A0A1I6RC43-F1
#
_entry.id   AF-A0A1I6RC43-F1
#
_cell.length_a   1.000
_cell.length_b   1.000
_cell.length_c   1.000
_cell.angle_alpha   90.00
_cell.angle_beta   90.00
_cell.angle_gamma   90.00
#
_symmetry.space_group_name_H-M   'P 1'
#
loop_
_entity.id
_entity.type
_entity.pdbx_description
1 polymer ?
#
loop_
_entity_poly.entity_id
_entity_poly.type
_entity_poly.pdbx_seq_one_letter_code
_entity_poly.pdbx_strand_id
1 'polypeptide(L)'
;MKFNMKIKDFAAADINVADGLYHFVVTMSDNTQCRLIFTKKPDWKLIGVNRLLTVPCPICRRDYYCNCMTKYVEAFEREVLEKELISSVL
;
A
#
# COMPACT_ATOMS: atom_id res chain seq x y z
N MET A 1 -5.34 -18.32 -9.59
CA MET A 1 -4.28 -17.57 -8.86
C MET A 1 -4.93 -16.88 -7.68
N LYS A 2 -4.40 -17.10 -6.48
CA LYS A 2 -4.80 -16.40 -5.26
C LYS A 2 -3.91 -15.16 -5.14
N PHE A 3 -4.48 -13.99 -4.88
CA PHE A 3 -3.70 -12.78 -4.60
C PHE A 3 -2.69 -13.07 -3.48
N ASN A 4 -1.41 -12.86 -3.76
CA ASN A 4 -0.33 -13.05 -2.79
C ASN A 4 0.17 -11.70 -2.31
N MET A 5 -0.29 -11.32 -1.13
CA MET A 5 0.10 -10.08 -0.47
C MET A 5 1.50 -10.26 0.10
N LYS A 6 2.49 -9.99 -0.76
CA LYS A 6 3.92 -9.96 -0.43
C LYS A 6 4.52 -8.77 -1.14
N ILE A 7 5.10 -7.86 -0.36
CA ILE A 7 5.74 -6.65 -0.89
C ILE A 7 7.02 -7.05 -1.62
N LYS A 8 7.12 -6.66 -2.89
CA LYS A 8 8.30 -6.83 -3.74
C LYS A 8 9.13 -5.55 -3.80
N ASP A 9 8.46 -4.41 -3.90
CA ASP A 9 9.09 -3.09 -4.00
C ASP A 9 8.24 -2.04 -3.27
N PHE A 10 8.89 -1.02 -2.73
CA PHE A 10 8.29 0.03 -1.89
C PHE A 10 8.99 1.35 -2.17
N ALA A 11 8.22 2.40 -2.49
CA ALA A 11 8.76 3.71 -2.83
C ALA A 11 7.91 4.83 -2.24
N ALA A 12 8.55 5.91 -1.80
CA ALA A 12 7.88 7.16 -1.48
C ALA A 12 7.25 7.77 -2.73
N ALA A 13 6.05 8.33 -2.60
CA ALA A 13 5.32 8.92 -3.72
C ALA A 13 4.94 10.38 -3.46
N ASP A 14 4.20 10.65 -2.39
CA ASP A 14 3.76 11.99 -2.04
C ASP A 14 3.80 12.14 -0.52
N ILE A 15 4.24 13.29 -0.02
CA ILE A 15 4.44 13.52 1.40
C ILE A 15 3.94 14.92 1.73
N ASN A 16 2.97 14.98 2.64
CA ASN A 16 2.51 16.20 3.27
C ASN A 16 2.84 16.15 4.77
N VAL A 17 4.00 16.71 5.11
CA VAL A 17 4.51 16.73 6.50
C VAL A 17 3.62 17.58 7.41
N ALA A 18 3.03 18.67 6.89
CA ALA A 18 2.19 19.57 7.69
C ALA A 18 0.94 18.84 8.21
N ASP A 19 0.31 18.03 7.36
CA ASP A 19 -0.83 17.20 7.74
C ASP A 19 -0.43 15.82 8.27
N GLY A 20 0.86 15.50 8.29
CA GLY A 20 1.39 14.20 8.71
C GLY A 20 0.97 13.04 7.80
N LEU A 21 0.68 13.30 6.53
CA LEU A 21 0.22 12.33 5.53
C LEU A 21 1.36 11.90 4.61
N TYR A 22 1.50 10.59 4.42
CA TYR A 22 2.58 9.99 3.65
C TYR A 22 1.99 8.94 2.72
N HIS A 23 2.24 9.09 1.43
CA HIS A 23 1.79 8.21 0.38
C HIS A 23 2.96 7.41 -0.16
N PHE A 24 2.79 6.10 -0.20
CA PHE A 24 3.78 5.17 -0.73
C PHE A 24 3.16 4.37 -1.87
N VAL A 25 3.94 4.12 -2.92
CA VAL A 25 3.60 3.13 -3.93
C VAL A 25 4.26 1.83 -3.55
N VAL A 26 3.46 0.78 -3.50
CA VAL A 26 3.91 -0.57 -3.20
C VAL A 26 3.62 -1.48 -4.38
N THR A 27 4.63 -2.24 -4.80
CA THR A 27 4.49 -3.25 -5.86
C THR A 27 4.50 -4.62 -5.22
N MET A 28 3.47 -5.42 -5.53
CA MET A 28 3.32 -6.78 -5.04
C MET A 28 4.12 -7.78 -5.89
N SER A 29 4.29 -8.99 -5.35
CA SER A 29 4.92 -10.11 -6.07
C SER A 29 4.26 -10.46 -7.42
N ASP A 30 2.95 -10.19 -7.58
CA ASP A 30 2.20 -10.39 -8.83
C ASP A 30 2.20 -9.14 -9.75
N ASN A 31 3.06 -8.17 -9.47
CA ASN A 31 3.14 -6.85 -10.11
C ASN A 31 1.91 -5.96 -9.93
N THR A 32 0.93 -6.35 -9.12
CA THR A 32 -0.14 -5.42 -8.72
C THR A 32 0.46 -4.28 -7.92
N GLN A 33 0.08 -3.05 -8.26
CA GLN A 33 0.51 -1.87 -7.51
C GLN A 33 -0.62 -1.31 -6.66
N CYS A 34 -0.28 -0.89 -5.46
CA CYS A 34 -1.19 -0.18 -4.57
C CYS A 34 -0.53 1.11 -4.07
N ARG A 35 -1.36 2.10 -3.76
CA ARG A 35 -0.98 3.27 -2.98
C ARG A 35 -1.40 3.05 -1.54
N LEU A 36 -0.43 3.05 -0.64
CA LEU A 36 -0.64 3.02 0.80
C LEU A 36 -0.59 4.45 1.31
N ILE A 37 -1.56 4.82 2.15
CA ILE A 37 -1.65 6.15 2.74
C ILE A 37 -1.45 5.98 4.24
N PHE A 38 -0.33 6.44 4.74
CA PHE A 38 -0.01 6.46 6.16
C PHE A 38 -0.20 7.85 6.75
N THR A 39 -0.55 7.88 8.02
CA THR A 39 -0.43 9.06 8.88
C THR A 39 0.67 8.83 9.91
N LYS A 40 1.38 9.89 10.30
CA LYS A 40 2.34 9.87 11.43
C LYS A 40 1.85 10.79 12.55
N LYS A 41 0.98 10.29 13.42
CA LYS A 41 0.36 11.06 14.52
C LYS A 41 -0.06 10.17 15.71
N PRO A 42 0.79 9.96 16.75
CA PRO A 42 2.24 10.14 16.83
C PRO A 42 3.03 9.02 16.14
N ASP A 43 2.45 7.82 16.07
CA ASP A 43 3.01 6.65 15.42
C ASP A 43 2.54 6.53 13.97
N TRP A 44 3.21 5.66 13.22
CA TRP A 44 2.82 5.29 11.87
C TRP A 44 1.54 4.45 11.89
N LYS A 45 0.53 4.90 11.14
CA LYS A 45 -0.71 4.16 10.95
C LYS A 45 -1.19 4.22 9.52
N LEU A 46 -1.54 3.07 8.95
CA LEU A 46 -2.12 2.96 7.62
C LEU A 46 -3.60 3.38 7.69
N ILE A 47 -3.97 4.41 6.93
CA ILE A 47 -5.33 4.96 6.90
C ILE A 47 -6.04 4.72 5.57
N GLY A 48 -5.34 4.25 4.54
CA GLY A 48 -5.94 3.97 3.25
C GLY A 48 -5.09 3.09 2.34
N VAL A 49 -5.77 2.26 1.54
CA VAL A 49 -5.16 1.39 0.53
C VAL A 49 -5.96 1.51 -0.76
N ASN A 50 -5.31 2.02 -1.80
CA ASN A 50 -5.92 2.17 -3.12
C ASN A 50 -5.14 1.36 -4.16
N ARG A 51 -5.80 0.43 -4.84
CA ARG A 51 -5.18 -0.26 -5.98
C ARG A 51 -4.91 0.74 -7.10
N LEU A 52 -3.71 0.74 -7.64
CA LEU A 52 -3.40 1.46 -8.87
C LEU A 52 -3.93 0.63 -10.06
N LEU A 53 -4.63 1.28 -10.98
CA LEU A 53 -5.31 0.63 -12.11
C LEU A 53 -4.33 0.23 -13.24
N THR A 54 -3.16 -0.30 -12.89
CA THR A 54 -2.11 -0.69 -13.85
C THR A 54 -2.34 -2.08 -14.46
N VAL A 55 -3.05 -2.95 -13.72
CA VAL A 55 -3.50 -4.29 -14.15
C VAL A 55 -4.93 -4.53 -13.66
N PRO A 56 -5.72 -5.46 -14.22
CA PRO A 56 -6.99 -5.87 -13.61
C PRO A 56 -6.82 -6.36 -12.18
N CYS A 57 -7.82 -6.15 -11.32
CA CYS A 57 -7.71 -6.57 -9.92
C CYS A 57 -7.43 -8.08 -9.82
N PRO A 58 -6.38 -8.53 -9.11
CA PRO A 58 -6.05 -9.96 -9.01
C PRO A 58 -7.07 -10.79 -8.20
N ILE A 59 -8.00 -10.12 -7.52
CA ILE A 59 -9.04 -10.74 -6.68
C ILE A 59 -10.36 -10.86 -7.44
N CYS A 60 -10.89 -9.74 -7.95
CA CYS A 60 -12.21 -9.68 -8.59
C CYS A 60 -12.16 -9.55 -10.12
N ARG A 61 -10.98 -9.42 -10.72
CA ARG A 61 -10.73 -9.25 -12.17
C ARG A 61 -11.36 -8.02 -12.83
N ARG A 62 -11.90 -7.10 -12.03
CA ARG A 62 -12.39 -5.81 -12.52
C ARG A 62 -11.20 -4.95 -12.94
N ASP A 63 -11.33 -4.35 -14.11
CA ASP A 63 -10.43 -3.34 -14.68
C ASP A 63 -10.72 -1.92 -14.15
N TYR A 64 -11.86 -1.72 -13.47
CA TYR A 64 -12.22 -0.48 -12.80
C TYR A 64 -11.94 -0.49 -11.28
N TYR A 65 -12.30 0.60 -10.60
CA TYR A 65 -12.15 0.77 -9.16
C TYR A 65 -12.87 -0.32 -8.36
N CYS A 66 -12.17 -0.86 -7.36
CA CYS A 66 -12.71 -1.86 -6.45
C CYS A 66 -12.07 -1.73 -5.07
N ASN A 67 -12.78 -2.17 -4.02
CA ASN A 67 -12.28 -2.10 -2.65
C ASN A 67 -11.61 -3.41 -2.19
N CYS A 68 -11.27 -4.33 -3.09
CA CYS A 68 -10.77 -5.65 -2.70
C CYS A 68 -9.50 -5.60 -1.84
N MET A 69 -8.62 -4.62 -2.07
CA MET A 69 -7.36 -4.46 -1.32
C MET A 69 -7.56 -3.96 0.11
N THR A 70 -8.72 -3.36 0.43
CA THR A 70 -9.02 -2.89 1.79
C THR A 70 -9.06 -4.03 2.81
N LYS A 71 -9.34 -5.26 2.37
CA LYS A 71 -9.31 -6.48 3.22
C LYS A 71 -7.91 -6.84 3.72
N TYR A 72 -6.87 -6.22 3.17
CA TYR A 72 -5.47 -6.51 3.49
C TYR A 72 -4.78 -5.35 4.20
N VAL A 73 -5.52 -4.32 4.65
CA VAL A 73 -4.97 -3.14 5.34
C VAL A 73 -4.06 -3.53 6.50
N GLU A 74 -4.54 -4.34 7.45
CA GLU A 74 -3.74 -4.77 8.61
C GLU A 74 -2.48 -5.55 8.20
N ALA A 75 -2.60 -6.34 7.14
CA ALA A 75 -1.49 -7.16 6.67
C ALA A 75 -0.42 -6.31 5.96
N PHE A 76 -0.83 -5.28 5.21
CA PHE A 76 0.06 -4.26 4.65
C PHE A 76 0.75 -3.47 5.74
N GLU A 77 -0.02 -2.97 6.72
CA GLU A 77 0.52 -2.19 7.84
C GLU A 77 1.58 -3.00 8.58
N ARG A 78 1.25 -4.23 8.97
CA ARG A 78 2.19 -5.12 9.66
C ARG A 78 3.46 -5.36 8.84
N GLU A 79 3.35 -5.76 7.57
CA GLU A 79 4.54 -6.07 6.76
C GLU A 79 5.44 -4.83 6.55
N VAL A 80 4.85 -3.65 6.37
CA VAL A 80 5.58 -2.39 6.19
C VAL A 80 6.32 -2.00 7.47
N LEU A 81 5.66 -2.11 8.62
CA LEU A 81 6.24 -1.72 9.92
C LEU A 81 7.26 -2.74 10.42
N GLU A 82 6.98 -4.05 10.34
CA GLU A 82 7.91 -5.11 10.77
C GLU A 82 9.22 -5.11 9.97
N LYS A 83 9.16 -4.72 8.69
CA LYS A 83 10.35 -4.61 7.82
C LYS A 83 10.94 -3.20 7.79
N GLU A 84 10.39 -2.28 8.58
CA GLU A 84 10.84 -0.88 8.66
C GLU A 84 10.94 -0.18 7.28
N LEU A 85 10.06 -0.54 6.32
CA LEU A 85 10.19 -0.10 4.92
C LEU A 85 10.07 1.42 4.77
N ILE A 86 9.28 2.07 5.63
CA ILE A 86 9.11 3.53 5.61
C ILE A 86 10.46 4.24 5.80
N SER A 87 11.28 3.78 6.75
CA SER A 87 12.59 4.36 7.05
C SER A 87 13.62 4.13 5.93
N SER A 88 13.36 3.18 5.02
CA SER A 88 14.27 2.89 3.90
C SER A 88 14.08 3.83 2.69
N VAL A 89 12.97 4.58 2.66
CA VAL A 89 12.60 5.44 1.53
C VAL A 89 12.30 6.89 1.93
N LEU A 90 12.36 7.21 3.22
CA LEU A 90 12.31 8.57 3.77
C LEU A 90 13.70 8.99 4.22
#